data_AF-A0AA37UID9-F1
#
_entry.id   AF-A0AA37UID9-F1
#
_cell.length_a   1.000
_cell.length_b   1.000
_cell.length_c   1.000
_cell.angle_alpha   90.00
_cell.angle_beta   90.00
_cell.angle_gamma   90.00
#
_symmetry.space_group_name_H-M   'P 1'
#
loop_
_entity.id
_entity.type
_entity.pdbx_description
1 polymer ?
#
loop_
_entity_poly.entity_id
_entity_poly.type
_entity_poly.pdbx_seq_one_letter_code
_entity_poly.pdbx_strand_id
1 'polypeptide(L)'
;MEFLTTRDYRRNWLSECHERFTDMEYDDWVALLTEVGFELEPASGPWRNDWLVAHRLSVGATLRDPGTGEGLPWPDTHVLTVARRPV
;
A
#
# COMPACT_ATOMS: atom_id res chain seq x y z
N MET A 1 -5.41 -0.33 -4.96
CA MET A 1 -5.82 0.36 -3.71
C MET A 1 -6.30 1.79 -3.93
N GLU A 2 -5.76 2.51 -4.92
CA GLU A 2 -6.05 3.92 -5.22
C GLU A 2 -7.54 4.33 -5.19
N PHE A 3 -8.43 3.57 -5.85
CA PHE A 3 -9.87 3.89 -5.84
C PHE A 3 -10.44 3.96 -4.41
N LEU A 4 -10.10 2.98 -3.56
CA LEU A 4 -10.66 2.91 -2.21
C LEU A 4 -10.14 4.01 -1.30
N THR A 5 -8.92 4.48 -1.53
CA THR A 5 -8.30 5.56 -0.74
C THR A 5 -8.74 6.96 -1.19
N THR A 6 -9.28 7.08 -2.42
CA THR A 6 -9.69 8.37 -3.00
C THR A 6 -11.20 8.54 -3.16
N ARG A 7 -12.01 7.46 -3.01
CA ARG A 7 -13.48 7.50 -3.22
C ARG A 7 -14.23 8.56 -2.40
N ASP A 8 -13.66 8.98 -1.27
CA ASP A 8 -14.29 9.97 -0.37
C ASP A 8 -13.85 11.42 -0.66
N TYR A 9 -12.98 11.65 -1.66
CA TYR A 9 -12.49 12.99 -2.00
C TYR A 9 -13.58 13.80 -2.73
N ARG A 10 -14.23 14.71 -2.00
CA ARG A 10 -15.33 15.53 -2.54
C ARG A 10 -14.93 16.94 -2.98
N ARG A 11 -13.85 17.50 -2.42
CA ARG A 11 -13.47 18.91 -2.60
C ARG A 11 -12.13 19.12 -3.31
N ASN A 12 -11.19 18.22 -3.10
CA ASN A 12 -9.83 18.28 -3.62
C ASN A 12 -9.56 17.24 -4.71
N TRP A 13 -10.60 16.59 -5.25
CA TRP A 13 -10.47 15.55 -6.27
C TRP A 13 -9.60 15.98 -7.46
N LEU A 14 -9.79 17.21 -7.97
CA LEU A 14 -9.01 17.76 -9.09
C LEU A 14 -7.52 17.92 -8.80
N SER A 15 -7.12 18.06 -7.53
CA SER A 15 -5.72 18.17 -7.14
C SER A 15 -5.15 16.79 -6.83
N GLU A 16 -5.80 16.05 -5.94
CA GLU A 16 -5.26 14.81 -5.39
C GLU A 16 -5.30 13.63 -6.36
N CYS A 17 -6.36 13.53 -7.18
CA CYS A 17 -6.50 12.41 -8.12
C CYS A 17 -5.79 12.67 -9.45
N HIS A 18 -5.20 13.86 -9.63
CA HIS A 18 -4.39 14.22 -10.79
C HIS A 18 -2.89 14.22 -10.46
N GLU A 19 -2.54 14.03 -9.19
CA GLU A 19 -1.16 13.81 -8.77
C GLU A 19 -0.79 12.34 -9.00
N ARG A 20 0.43 12.09 -9.49
CA ARG A 20 0.95 10.74 -9.60
C ARG A 20 1.80 10.44 -8.38
N PHE A 21 1.32 9.54 -7.54
CA PHE A 21 2.11 8.96 -6.47
C PHE A 21 3.01 7.86 -7.01
N THR A 22 4.05 7.52 -6.25
CA THR A 22 4.87 6.34 -6.52
C THR A 22 4.00 5.08 -6.46
N ASP A 23 4.21 4.20 -7.43
CA ASP A 23 3.59 2.87 -7.55
C ASP A 23 4.49 1.76 -6.99
N MET A 24 5.56 2.12 -6.28
CA MET A 24 6.52 1.17 -5.72
C MET A 24 5.89 0.30 -4.62
N GLU A 25 5.96 -1.01 -4.83
CA GLU A 25 5.70 -2.02 -3.82
C GLU A 25 6.93 -2.28 -2.94
N TYR A 26 6.80 -3.10 -1.90
CA TYR A 26 7.92 -3.41 -1.00
C TYR A 26 9.14 -3.97 -1.76
N ASP A 27 8.90 -4.86 -2.73
CA ASP A 27 9.97 -5.47 -3.52
C ASP A 27 10.71 -4.44 -4.40
N ASP A 28 10.01 -3.40 -4.88
CA ASP A 28 10.65 -2.30 -5.60
C ASP A 28 11.59 -1.49 -4.69
N TRP A 29 11.18 -1.27 -3.43
CA TRP A 29 12.04 -0.63 -2.44
C TRP A 29 13.26 -1.49 -2.10
N VAL A 30 13.07 -2.81 -1.94
CA VAL A 30 14.17 -3.76 -1.71
C VAL A 30 15.16 -3.70 -2.87
N ALA A 31 14.66 -3.77 -4.11
CA ALA A 31 15.50 -3.75 -5.30
C ALA A 31 16.28 -2.43 -5.40
N LEU A 32 15.59 -1.29 -5.29
CA LEU A 32 16.21 0.03 -5.39
C LEU A 32 17.29 0.23 -4.33
N LEU A 33 16.99 -0.07 -3.06
CA LEU A 33 17.91 0.18 -1.95
C LEU A 33 19.13 -0.73 -1.98
N THR A 34 18.95 -2.01 -2.34
CA THR A 34 20.07 -2.93 -2.47
C THR A 34 20.94 -2.59 -3.69
N GLU A 35 20.35 -2.13 -4.80
CA GLU A 35 21.08 -1.64 -5.98
C GLU A 35 22.03 -0.49 -5.63
N VAL A 36 21.59 0.45 -4.78
CA VAL A 36 22.42 1.59 -4.35
C VAL A 36 23.32 1.31 -3.14
N GLY A 37 23.45 0.03 -2.74
CA GLY A 37 24.41 -0.42 -1.73
C GLY A 37 23.95 -0.29 -0.28
N PHE A 38 22.64 -0.18 -0.02
CA PHE A 38 22.09 -0.28 1.33
C PHE A 38 21.75 -1.72 1.69
N GLU A 39 21.75 -2.01 2.98
CA GLU A 39 21.24 -3.26 3.55
C GLU A 39 19.93 -2.99 4.28
N LEU A 40 18.90 -3.82 4.08
CA LEU A 40 17.63 -3.69 4.77
C LEU A 40 17.68 -4.38 6.15
N GLU A 41 17.03 -3.77 7.14
CA GLU A 41 16.78 -4.41 8.43
C GLU A 41 15.71 -5.51 8.29
N PRO A 42 15.87 -6.68 8.96
CA PRO A 42 14.93 -7.81 8.85
C PRO A 42 13.48 -7.51 9.25
N ALA A 43 13.26 -6.45 10.01
CA ALA A 43 11.92 -6.01 10.42
C ALA A 43 11.20 -5.19 9.32
N SER A 44 11.87 -4.89 8.20
CA SER A 44 11.24 -4.23 7.05
C SER A 44 10.27 -5.18 6.35
N GLY A 45 9.17 -4.63 5.85
CA GLY A 45 8.18 -5.40 5.13
C GLY A 45 6.85 -4.67 4.96
N PRO A 46 5.97 -5.23 4.12
CA PRO A 46 4.61 -4.78 4.03
C PRO A 46 3.84 -5.17 5.29
N TRP A 47 2.84 -4.38 5.65
CA TRP A 47 1.91 -4.73 6.71
C TRP A 47 0.51 -4.17 6.47
N ARG A 48 -0.47 -4.84 7.06
CA ARG A 48 -1.86 -4.42 7.02
C ARG A 48 -2.26 -3.66 8.27
N ASN A 49 -2.76 -2.45 8.07
CA ASN A 49 -3.39 -1.67 9.11
C ASN A 49 -4.86 -2.11 9.26
N ASP A 50 -5.10 -3.03 10.19
CA ASP A 50 -6.43 -3.57 10.45
C ASP A 50 -7.44 -2.51 10.92
N TRP A 51 -6.97 -1.41 11.52
CA TRP A 51 -7.86 -0.30 11.86
C TRP A 51 -8.41 0.36 10.59
N LEU A 52 -7.57 0.58 9.58
CA LEU A 52 -7.98 1.15 8.30
C LEU A 52 -8.92 0.21 7.55
N VAL A 53 -8.68 -1.10 7.61
CA VAL A 53 -9.61 -2.11 7.09
C VAL A 53 -10.97 -1.97 7.74
N ALA A 54 -11.04 -2.02 9.08
CA ALA A 54 -12.28 -2.07 9.83
C ALA A 54 -13.10 -0.77 9.75
N HIS A 55 -12.45 0.38 9.66
CA HIS A 55 -13.12 1.68 9.80
C HIS A 55 -13.19 2.49 8.50
N ARG A 56 -12.43 2.13 7.46
CA ARG A 56 -12.44 2.84 6.18
C ARG A 56 -12.78 1.92 5.02
N LEU A 57 -12.02 0.85 4.81
CA LEU A 57 -12.15 0.05 3.58
C LEU A 57 -13.46 -0.76 3.57
N SER A 58 -13.71 -1.54 4.62
CA SER A 58 -14.86 -2.45 4.72
C SER A 58 -16.21 -1.74 4.84
N VAL A 59 -16.21 -0.47 5.27
CA VAL A 59 -17.43 0.34 5.46
C VAL A 59 -18.17 0.58 4.14
N GLY A 60 -17.47 0.59 3.01
CA GLY A 60 -18.05 0.92 1.70
C GLY A 60 -17.69 -0.03 0.57
N ALA A 61 -16.98 -1.13 0.86
CA ALA A 61 -16.56 -2.08 -0.15
C ALA A 61 -16.37 -3.48 0.43
N THR A 62 -16.50 -4.49 -0.42
CA THR A 62 -16.13 -5.87 -0.13
C THR A 62 -15.30 -6.39 -1.29
N LEU A 63 -14.24 -7.15 -1.00
CA LEU A 63 -13.41 -7.77 -2.03
C LEU A 63 -13.95 -9.16 -2.35
N ARG A 64 -14.06 -9.46 -3.64
CA ARG A 64 -14.49 -10.76 -4.13
C ARG A 64 -13.61 -11.23 -5.27
N ASP A 65 -13.37 -12.53 -5.31
CA ASP A 65 -12.74 -13.16 -6.45
C ASP A 65 -13.66 -13.01 -7.68
N PRO A 66 -13.16 -12.54 -8.82
CA PRO A 66 -13.99 -12.30 -10.00
C PRO A 66 -14.45 -13.59 -10.70
N GLY A 67 -13.77 -14.72 -10.49
CA GLY A 67 -14.11 -16.02 -11.06
C GLY A 67 -15.07 -16.83 -10.19
N THR A 68 -14.84 -16.85 -8.87
CA THR A 68 -15.60 -17.67 -7.92
C THR A 68 -16.64 -16.90 -7.12
N GLY A 69 -16.50 -15.58 -7.00
CA GLY A 69 -17.34 -14.72 -6.16
C GLY A 69 -17.06 -14.81 -4.65
N GLU A 70 -16.10 -15.64 -4.24
CA GLU A 70 -15.69 -15.82 -2.85
C GLU A 70 -15.06 -14.55 -2.28
N GLY A 71 -15.16 -14.36 -0.96
CA GLY A 71 -14.58 -13.21 -0.29
C GLY A 71 -13.06 -13.27 -0.27
N LEU A 72 -12.40 -12.18 -0.64
CA LEU A 72 -10.94 -12.07 -0.59
C LEU A 72 -10.48 -11.34 0.68
N PRO A 73 -9.30 -11.70 1.22
CA PRO A 73 -8.68 -10.93 2.29
C PRO A 73 -8.30 -9.53 1.79
N TRP A 74 -8.31 -8.57 2.71
CA TRP A 74 -7.77 -7.24 2.42
C TRP A 74 -6.24 -7.32 2.26
N PRO A 75 -5.67 -6.64 1.25
CA PRO A 75 -4.23 -6.60 1.02
C PRO A 75 -3.52 -5.78 2.09
N ASP A 76 -2.19 -5.81 2.07
CA ASP A 76 -1.37 -4.88 2.83
C ASP A 76 -1.66 -3.44 2.43
N THR A 77 -1.40 -2.53 3.37
CA THR A 77 -1.81 -1.12 3.24
C THR A 77 -0.65 -0.15 3.36
N HIS A 78 0.45 -0.62 3.94
CA HIS A 78 1.62 0.19 4.25
C HIS A 78 2.87 -0.67 4.05
N VAL A 79 3.99 0.02 3.86
CA VAL A 79 5.32 -0.57 3.86
C VAL A 79 6.11 0.14 4.96
N LEU A 80 6.79 -0.64 5.80
CA LEU A 80 7.84 -0.14 6.67
C LEU A 80 9.19 -0.57 6.10
N THR A 81 10.03 0.38 5.71
CA THR A 81 11.37 0.11 5.19
C THR A 81 12.40 0.81 6.04
N VAL A 82 13.32 0.05 6.62
CA VAL A 82 14.48 0.56 7.34
C VAL A 82 15.72 0.00 6.66
N ALA A 83 16.60 0.88 6.19
CA ALA A 83 17.82 0.49 5.50
C ALA A 83 19.03 1.24 6.07
N ARG A 84 20.15 0.53 6.18
CA ARG A 84 21.43 1.04 6.66
C ARG A 84 22.43 1.11 5.52
N ARG A 85 23.23 2.18 5.51
CA ARG A 85 24.41 2.25 4.65
C ARG A 85 25.57 1.58 5.37
N PRO A 86 26.22 0.56 4.79
CA PRO A 86 27.45 0.00 5.35
C PRO A 86 28.52 1.09 5.46
N VAL A 87 29.20 1.14 6.60
CA VAL A 87 30.34 2.04 6.87
C VAL A 87 31.66 1.42 6.46
#